data_AF-A0A1U7QWP0-F1
#
_entry.id   AF-A0A1U7QWP0-F1
#
_cell.length_a   1.000
_cell.length_b   1.000
_cell.length_c   1.000
_cell.angle_alpha   90.00
_cell.angle_beta   90.00
_cell.angle_gamma   90.00
#
_symmetry.space_group_name_H-M   'P 1'
#
loop_
_entity.id
_entity.type
_entity.pdbx_description
1 polymer ?
#
loop_
_entity_poly.entity_id
_entity_poly.type
_entity_poly.pdbx_seq_one_letter_code
_entity_poly.pdbx_strand_id
1 'polypeptide(L)'
;MEQQQQQLRNLRDFLLVYNRMTELCFQRCVPSLHHRALDAEEEACLHHCAGKLIHSNHRLMAAYVHLMPALVQRRIADYEAASALPSVPAEQPRDSSSGS
;
A
#
# COMPACT_ATOMS: atom_id res chain seq x y z
N MET A 1 14.75 -19.04 12.45
CA MET A 1 13.38 -18.50 12.66
C MET A 1 13.04 -17.36 11.69
N GLU A 2 13.92 -16.35 11.51
CA GLU A 2 13.63 -15.18 10.65
C GLU A 2 13.32 -15.52 9.17
N GLN A 3 14.06 -16.46 8.58
CA GLN A 3 13.83 -16.89 7.19
C GLN A 3 12.44 -17.53 7.00
N GLN A 4 12.01 -18.37 7.94
CA GLN A 4 10.68 -18.99 7.93
C GLN A 4 9.57 -17.94 8.04
N GLN A 5 9.77 -16.93 8.89
CA GLN A 5 8.82 -15.82 9.01
C GLN A 5 8.73 -15.01 7.71
N GLN A 6 9.84 -14.78 7.01
CA GLN A 6 9.82 -14.12 5.70
C GLN A 6 9.07 -14.93 4.65
N GLN A 7 9.26 -16.26 4.61
CA GLN A 7 8.51 -17.11 3.69
C GLN A 7 7.00 -17.09 3.97
N LEU A 8 6.61 -17.09 5.25
CA LEU A 8 5.20 -16.96 5.63
C LEU A 8 4.62 -15.59 5.23
N ARG A 9 5.39 -14.50 5.36
CA ARG A 9 4.97 -13.18 4.86
C ARG A 9 4.76 -13.19 3.34
N ASN A 10 5.73 -13.71 2.59
CA ASN A 10 5.64 -13.80 1.13
C ASN A 10 4.42 -14.61 0.69
N LEU A 11 4.15 -15.74 1.35
CA LEU A 11 2.98 -16.56 1.06
C LEU A 11 1.69 -15.81 1.36
N ARG A 12 1.61 -15.14 2.52
CA ARG A 12 0.44 -14.34 2.90
C ARG A 12 0.17 -13.26 1.85
N ASP A 13 1.20 -12.53 1.45
CA ASP A 13 1.07 -11.43 0.51
C ASP A 13 0.67 -11.93 -0.88
N PHE A 14 1.20 -13.09 -1.32
CA PHE A 14 0.74 -13.77 -2.53
C PHE A 14 -0.75 -14.13 -2.46
N LEU A 15 -1.21 -14.72 -1.36
CA LEU A 15 -2.61 -15.12 -1.19
C LEU A 15 -3.55 -13.92 -1.17
N LEU A 16 -3.12 -12.79 -0.60
CA LEU A 16 -3.90 -11.55 -0.63
C LEU A 16 -4.08 -11.03 -2.06
N VAL A 17 -3.01 -11.03 -2.87
CA VAL A 17 -3.10 -10.64 -4.28
C VAL A 17 -3.94 -11.62 -5.09
N TYR A 18 -3.78 -12.92 -4.85
CA TYR A 18 -4.56 -13.97 -5.50
C TYR A 18 -6.06 -13.79 -5.22
N ASN A 19 -6.45 -13.65 -3.95
CA ASN A 19 -7.85 -13.47 -3.55
C ASN A 19 -8.46 -12.19 -4.16
N ARG A 20 -7.68 -11.11 -4.20
CA ARG A 20 -8.15 -9.86 -4.82
C ARG A 20 -8.30 -9.99 -6.33
N MET A 21 -7.39 -10.70 -6.99
CA MET A 21 -7.45 -10.95 -8.42
C MET A 21 -8.65 -11.82 -8.80
N THR A 22 -8.91 -12.90 -8.04
CA THR A 22 -10.04 -13.78 -8.30
C THR A 22 -11.37 -13.06 -8.14
N GLU A 23 -11.54 -12.28 -7.05
CA GLU A 23 -12.72 -11.44 -6.83
C GLU A 23 -12.94 -10.44 -7.97
N LEU A 24 -11.91 -9.68 -8.33
CA LEU A 24 -12.00 -8.64 -9.37
C LEU A 24 -12.32 -9.22 -10.74
N CYS A 25 -11.64 -10.30 -11.13
CA CYS A 25 -11.83 -10.89 -12.44
C CYS A 25 -13.20 -11.56 -12.54
N PHE A 26 -13.68 -12.22 -11.48
CA PHE A 26 -15.05 -12.73 -11.43
C PHE A 26 -16.07 -11.61 -11.60
N GLN A 27 -15.96 -10.53 -10.80
CA GLN A 27 -16.90 -9.40 -10.85
C GLN A 27 -16.94 -8.71 -12.23
N ARG A 28 -15.84 -8.75 -12.99
CA ARG A 28 -15.75 -8.07 -14.29
C ARG A 28 -16.01 -8.96 -15.51
N CYS A 29 -15.72 -10.25 -15.41
CA CYS A 29 -15.78 -11.16 -16.55
C CYS A 29 -16.97 -12.10 -16.53
N VAL A 30 -17.64 -12.29 -15.39
CA VAL A 30 -18.80 -13.19 -15.26
C VAL A 30 -20.05 -12.35 -14.99
N PRO A 31 -20.72 -11.83 -16.03
CA PRO A 31 -21.85 -10.91 -15.87
C PRO A 31 -23.14 -11.61 -15.43
N SER A 32 -23.26 -12.91 -15.69
CA SER A 32 -24.45 -13.70 -15.38
C SER A 32 -24.07 -15.15 -15.06
N LEU A 33 -24.91 -15.86 -14.30
CA LEU A 33 -24.70 -17.27 -13.94
C LEU A 33 -25.83 -18.14 -14.49
N HIS A 34 -26.18 -17.96 -15.76
CA HIS A 34 -27.23 -18.74 -16.41
C HIS A 34 -26.82 -20.20 -16.64
N HIS A 35 -25.52 -20.46 -16.80
CA HIS A 35 -24.95 -21.79 -16.94
C HIS A 35 -23.90 -22.01 -15.85
N ARG A 36 -23.68 -23.28 -15.49
CA ARG A 36 -22.70 -23.66 -14.45
C ARG A 36 -21.27 -23.58 -14.95
N ALA A 37 -21.05 -23.87 -16.23
CA ALA A 37 -19.74 -23.81 -16.86
C ALA A 37 -19.52 -22.41 -17.46
N LEU A 38 -18.26 -21.99 -17.51
CA LEU A 38 -17.87 -20.77 -18.20
C LEU A 38 -18.05 -20.94 -19.71
N ASP A 39 -18.43 -19.86 -20.38
CA ASP A 39 -18.37 -19.80 -21.84
C ASP A 39 -16.99 -19.32 -22.34
N ALA A 40 -16.78 -19.39 -23.65
CA ALA A 40 -15.50 -19.03 -24.26
C ALA A 40 -15.16 -17.53 -24.13
N GLU A 41 -16.16 -16.66 -24.03
CA GLU A 41 -15.94 -15.21 -23.85
C GLU A 41 -15.51 -14.91 -22.40
N GLU A 42 -16.16 -15.54 -21.42
CA GLU A 42 -15.80 -15.46 -20.00
C GLU A 42 -14.38 -16.00 -19.77
N GLU A 43 -14.04 -17.18 -20.33
CA GLU A 43 -12.70 -17.77 -20.25
C GLU A 43 -11.63 -16.83 -20.85
N ALA A 44 -11.88 -16.30 -22.04
CA ALA A 44 -10.98 -15.34 -22.67
C ALA A 44 -10.83 -14.08 -21.80
N CYS A 45 -11.91 -13.52 -21.27
CA CYS A 45 -11.86 -12.36 -20.40
C CYS A 45 -11.03 -12.62 -19.13
N LEU A 46 -11.24 -13.76 -18.47
CA LEU A 46 -10.50 -14.14 -17.26
C LEU A 46 -8.99 -14.26 -17.53
N HIS A 47 -8.60 -14.87 -18.65
CA HIS A 47 -7.19 -14.98 -19.06
C HIS A 47 -6.54 -13.59 -19.24
N HIS A 48 -7.22 -12.69 -19.95
CA HIS A 48 -6.73 -11.32 -20.13
C HIS A 48 -6.73 -10.52 -18.82
N CYS A 49 -7.74 -10.69 -17.97
CA CYS A 49 -7.84 -10.00 -16.68
C CYS A 49 -6.67 -10.36 -15.77
N ALA A 50 -6.42 -11.67 -15.58
CA ALA A 50 -5.31 -12.16 -14.78
C ALA A 50 -3.96 -11.68 -15.34
N GLY A 51 -3.74 -11.83 -16.66
CA GLY A 51 -2.51 -11.36 -17.30
C GLY A 51 -2.27 -9.86 -17.14
N LYS A 52 -3.31 -9.03 -17.35
CA LYS A 52 -3.22 -7.57 -17.15
C LYS A 52 -2.90 -7.23 -15.69
N LEU A 53 -3.54 -7.89 -14.73
CA LEU A 53 -3.33 -7.62 -13.31
C LEU A 53 -1.92 -8.00 -12.89
N ILE A 54 -1.42 -9.18 -13.29
CA ILE A 54 -0.06 -9.63 -13.00
C ILE A 54 0.97 -8.65 -13.57
N HIS A 55 0.89 -8.32 -14.86
CA HIS A 55 1.82 -7.39 -15.49
C HIS A 55 1.79 -5.99 -14.86
N SER A 56 0.58 -5.50 -14.53
CA SER A 56 0.41 -4.21 -13.87
C SER A 56 1.00 -4.22 -12.46
N ASN A 57 0.74 -5.28 -11.69
CA ASN A 57 1.29 -5.44 -10.35
C ASN A 57 2.83 -5.48 -10.36
N HIS A 58 3.43 -6.22 -11.30
CA HIS A 58 4.89 -6.24 -11.46
C HIS A 58 5.45 -4.86 -11.82
N ARG A 59 4.82 -4.14 -12.75
CA ARG A 59 5.27 -2.79 -13.13
C ARG A 59 5.18 -1.80 -11.97
N LEU A 60 4.10 -1.86 -11.20
CA LEU A 60 3.91 -1.03 -10.01
C LEU A 60 4.92 -1.37 -8.91
N MET A 61 5.16 -2.65 -8.64
CA MET A 61 6.15 -3.05 -7.64
C MET A 61 7.57 -2.65 -8.04
N ALA A 62 7.94 -2.76 -9.32
CA ALA A 62 9.23 -2.28 -9.81
C ALA A 62 9.42 -0.78 -9.56
N ALA A 63 8.40 0.02 -9.90
CA ALA A 63 8.42 1.47 -9.64
C ALA A 63 8.45 1.78 -8.14
N TYR A 64 7.65 1.08 -7.33
CA TYR A 64 7.61 1.25 -5.87
C TYR A 64 8.98 1.01 -5.23
N VAL A 65 9.64 -0.11 -5.56
CA VAL A 65 10.97 -0.44 -5.03
C VAL A 65 12.01 0.62 -5.42
N HIS A 66 11.90 1.20 -6.61
CA HIS A 66 12.80 2.27 -7.05
C HIS A 66 12.58 3.59 -6.29
N LEU A 67 11.31 3.96 -6.04
CA LEU A 67 10.95 5.27 -5.49
C LEU A 67 10.96 5.31 -3.95
N MET A 68 10.61 4.20 -3.30
CA MET A 68 10.40 4.17 -1.86
C MET A 68 11.62 4.55 -1.00
N PRO A 69 12.86 4.14 -1.32
CA PRO A 69 14.01 4.51 -0.50
C PRO A 69 14.16 6.03 -0.33
N ALA A 70 14.00 6.78 -1.43
CA ALA A 70 14.08 8.24 -1.40
C ALA A 70 12.91 8.88 -0.61
N LEU A 71 11.70 8.35 -0.76
CA LEU A 71 10.53 8.83 -0.02
C LEU A 71 10.66 8.58 1.49
N VAL A 72 11.17 7.40 1.88
CA VAL A 72 11.39 7.04 3.28
C VAL A 72 12.50 7.89 3.89
N GLN A 73 13.62 8.11 3.17
CA GLN A 73 14.71 8.99 3.64
C GLN A 73 14.22 10.42 3.90
N ARG A 74 13.43 10.99 2.97
CA ARG A 74 12.83 12.31 3.16
C ARG A 74 11.95 12.36 4.41
N ARG A 75 11.10 11.34 4.60
CA ARG A 75 10.24 11.25 5.78
C ARG A 75 11.02 11.17 7.09
N ILE A 76 12.16 10.48 7.11
CA ILE A 76 13.03 10.42 8.29
C ILE A 76 13.63 11.81 8.57
N ALA A 77 14.16 12.48 7.56
CA ALA A 77 14.72 13.83 7.71
C ALA A 77 13.69 14.86 8.20
N ASP A 78 12.46 14.80 7.68
CA ASP A 78 11.36 15.66 8.13
C ASP A 78 11.00 15.40 9.61
N TYR A 79 11.02 14.12 10.03
CA TYR A 79 10.76 13.74 11.42
C TYR A 79 11.86 14.23 12.36
N GLU A 80 13.13 14.07 11.95
CA GLU A 80 14.29 14.56 12.69
C GLU A 80 14.23 16.09 12.84
N ALA A 81 13.95 16.83 11.75
CA ALA A 81 13.81 18.28 11.78
C ALA A 81 12.65 18.75 12.67
N ALA A 82 11.50 18.07 12.62
CA ALA A 82 10.35 18.36 13.48
C ALA A 82 10.67 18.10 14.97
N SER A 83 11.45 17.04 15.26
CA SER A 83 11.86 16.69 16.61
C SER A 83 12.99 17.59 17.17
N ALA A 84 13.75 18.25 16.28
CA ALA A 84 14.83 19.15 16.64
C ALA A 84 14.36 20.60 16.91
N LEU A 85 13.09 20.93 16.64
CA LEU A 85 12.51 22.21 17.02
C LEU A 85 12.40 22.27 18.56
N PRO A 86 13.03 23.27 19.21
CA PRO A 86 12.86 23.46 20.64
C PRO A 86 11.39 23.71 20.96
N SER A 87 10.88 23.07 22.01
CA SER A 87 9.64 23.49 22.67
C SER A 87 9.66 25.00 22.81
N VAL A 88 8.75 25.68 22.10
CA VAL A 88 8.54 27.13 22.25
C VAL A 88 8.33 27.38 23.75
N PRO A 89 9.22 28.12 24.45
CA PRO A 89 8.96 28.48 25.82
C PRO A 89 7.69 29.34 25.80
N ALA A 90 6.67 28.92 26.56
CA ALA A 90 5.49 29.72 26.77
C ALA A 90 5.93 31.09 27.30
N GLU A 91 5.83 32.11 26.45
CA GLU A 91 6.11 33.50 26.80
C GLU A 91 5.05 33.93 27.81
N GLN A 92 5.42 33.93 29.10
CA GLN A 92 4.59 34.54 30.15
C GLN A 92 4.63 36.06 29.97
N PRO A 93 3.48 36.74 29.89
CA PRO A 93 3.46 38.19 29.94
C PRO A 93 4.00 38.63 31.30
N ARG A 94 5.13 39.35 31.28
CA ARG A 94 5.61 40.12 32.42
C ARG A 94 4.59 41.20 32.72
N ASP A 95 3.83 41.03 33.80
CA ASP A 95 3.18 42.18 34.41
C ASP A 95 4.05 42.69 35.56
N SER A 96 4.53 43.91 35.36
CA SER A 96 5.33 44.66 36.32
C SER A 96 4.43 45.76 36.85
N SER A 97 3.95 45.65 38.08
CA SER A 97 3.59 46.85 38.84
C SER A 97 3.90 46.67 40.33
N SER A 98 4.89 47.46 40.74
CA SER A 98 5.23 47.86 42.10
C SER A 98 4.16 48.78 42.69
N GLY A 99 3.92 48.72 44.00
CA GLY A 99 3.42 49.89 44.73
C GLY A 99 2.59 49.58 45.98
N SER A 100 3.22 49.89 47.13
CA SER A 100 2.66 50.19 48.46
C SER A 100 2.13 49.06 49.34
#